data_AF-A0A3D2L8N8-F1
#
_entry.id   AF-A0A3D2L8N8-F1
#
_cell.length_a   1.000
_cell.length_b   1.000
_cell.length_c   1.000
_cell.angle_alpha   90.00
_cell.angle_beta   90.00
_cell.angle_gamma   90.00
#
_symmetry.space_group_name_H-M   'P 1'
#
loop_
_entity.id
_entity.type
_entity.pdbx_description
1 polymer ?
#
loop_
_entity_poly.entity_id
_entity_poly.type
_entity_poly.pdbx_seq_one_letter_code
_entity_poly.pdbx_strand_id
1 'polypeptide(L)'
;FRSAVDRGEQSFLELIRDNDLVLALDSLVYFGHWITPDMMPKRFDTHFYVAPAPPDQIAAHDGRETTDSVWIGAQAALDAEEAGEAIIIFPTRMNLKKFATASSVADAVERFGRETVITVKPQQSETPEGEPCLIIPDVEGYGQTVELLSRVNV
;
A
#
# COMPACT_ATOMS: atom_id res chain seq x y z
N PHE A 1 18.38 -14.60 12.24
CA PHE A 1 18.39 -13.61 11.14
C PHE A 1 17.53 -12.40 11.43
N ARG A 2 16.19 -12.54 11.46
CA ARG A 2 15.24 -11.39 11.53
C ARG A 2 15.59 -10.32 12.58
N SER A 3 15.76 -10.69 13.85
CA SER A 3 15.94 -9.70 14.92
C SER A 3 17.25 -8.90 14.86
N ALA A 4 18.32 -9.44 14.28
CA ALA A 4 19.59 -8.71 14.15
C ALA A 4 19.52 -7.70 12.98
N VAL A 5 18.86 -8.08 11.89
CA VAL A 5 18.60 -7.16 10.76
C VAL A 5 17.66 -6.03 11.19
N ASP A 6 16.58 -6.36 11.90
CA ASP A 6 15.62 -5.40 12.48
C ASP A 6 16.30 -4.33 13.35
N ARG A 7 17.24 -4.75 14.20
CA ARG A 7 18.02 -3.83 15.07
C ARG A 7 19.18 -3.12 14.38
N GLY A 8 19.43 -3.39 13.10
CA GLY A 8 20.57 -2.85 12.36
C GLY A 8 21.94 -3.40 12.81
N GLU A 9 21.96 -4.50 13.56
CA GLU A 9 23.18 -5.18 14.03
C GLU A 9 23.83 -6.05 12.93
N GLN A 10 23.03 -6.42 11.92
CA GLN A 10 23.49 -7.18 10.76
C GLN A 10 22.91 -6.54 9.49
N SER A 11 23.73 -6.38 8.46
CA SER A 11 23.25 -5.93 7.16
C SER A 11 22.39 -6.98 6.49
N PHE A 12 21.22 -6.58 5.98
CA PHE A 12 20.38 -7.46 5.16
C PHE A 12 21.10 -7.94 3.91
N LEU A 13 21.92 -7.08 3.29
CA LEU A 13 22.66 -7.42 2.07
C LEU A 13 23.81 -8.39 2.34
N GLU A 14 24.49 -8.27 3.49
CA GLU A 14 25.52 -9.23 3.89
C GLU A 14 24.88 -10.58 4.21
N LEU A 15 23.76 -10.58 4.95
CA LEU A 15 23.00 -11.79 5.22
C LEU A 15 22.64 -12.55 3.94
N ILE A 16 22.17 -11.85 2.91
CA ILE A 16 21.85 -12.45 1.61
C ILE A 16 23.09 -13.11 0.98
N ARG A 17 24.21 -12.38 0.94
CA ARG A 17 25.47 -12.87 0.34
C ARG A 17 26.04 -14.06 1.09
N ASP A 18 26.08 -13.99 2.42
CA ASP A 18 26.67 -15.03 3.28
C ASP A 18 25.89 -16.35 3.23
N ASN A 19 24.62 -16.29 2.84
CA ASN A 19 23.73 -17.45 2.74
C ASN A 19 23.41 -17.83 1.28
N ASP A 20 24.10 -17.24 0.30
CA ASP A 20 23.92 -17.50 -1.13
C ASP A 20 22.46 -17.37 -1.59
N LEU A 21 21.76 -16.35 -1.06
CA LEU A 21 20.37 -16.06 -1.35
C LEU A 21 20.25 -15.09 -2.53
N VAL A 22 19.12 -15.17 -3.25
CA VAL A 22 18.76 -14.24 -4.32
C VAL A 22 17.42 -13.59 -3.98
N LEU A 23 17.33 -12.28 -4.18
CA LEU A 23 16.07 -11.55 -4.04
C LEU A 23 15.18 -11.83 -5.26
N ALA A 24 13.96 -12.30 -5.01
CA ALA A 24 12.93 -12.52 -6.05
C ALA A 24 12.30 -11.19 -6.51
N LEU A 25 13.13 -10.24 -6.97
CA LEU A 25 12.68 -8.93 -7.42
C LEU A 25 11.87 -8.99 -8.72
N ASP A 26 12.05 -10.06 -9.49
CA ASP A 26 11.26 -10.41 -10.67
C ASP A 26 9.80 -10.75 -10.34
N SER A 27 9.51 -11.11 -9.09
CA SER A 27 8.15 -11.36 -8.59
C SER A 27 7.44 -10.09 -8.12
N LEU A 28 8.12 -8.94 -8.06
CA LEU A 28 7.53 -7.68 -7.66
C LEU A 28 6.85 -7.01 -8.85
N VAL A 29 5.54 -6.75 -8.69
CA VAL A 29 4.77 -5.94 -9.62
C VAL A 29 4.70 -4.52 -9.09
N TYR A 30 5.19 -3.55 -9.86
CA TYR A 30 5.08 -2.15 -9.50
C TYR A 30 3.62 -1.69 -9.63
N PHE A 31 3.01 -1.31 -8.51
CA PHE A 31 1.56 -1.24 -8.39
C PHE A 31 1.02 0.18 -8.27
N GLY A 32 1.76 1.06 -7.59
CA GLY A 32 1.31 2.41 -7.29
C GLY A 32 2.44 3.32 -6.84
N HIS A 33 2.21 4.62 -6.94
CA HIS A 33 3.19 5.63 -6.55
C HIS A 33 2.48 6.84 -5.96
N TRP A 34 2.78 7.17 -4.71
CA TRP A 34 2.12 8.24 -3.99
C TRP A 34 3.15 9.19 -3.38
N ILE A 35 2.97 10.48 -3.65
CA ILE A 35 3.77 11.53 -3.02
C ILE A 35 2.87 12.31 -2.08
N THR A 36 3.26 12.40 -0.81
CA THR A 36 2.53 13.18 0.16
C THR A 36 2.48 14.67 -0.26
N PRO A 37 1.30 15.32 -0.20
CA PRO A 37 1.16 16.71 -0.58
C PRO A 37 2.10 17.66 0.18
N ASP A 38 2.41 18.81 -0.41
CA ASP A 38 3.45 19.72 0.10
C ASP A 38 3.07 20.39 1.43
N MET A 39 1.78 20.54 1.72
CA MET A 39 1.28 21.14 2.96
C MET A 39 1.37 20.22 4.19
N MET A 40 1.63 18.93 4.00
CA MET A 40 1.73 17.99 5.10
C MET A 40 3.11 18.11 5.77
N PRO A 41 3.17 18.17 7.12
CA PRO A 41 4.44 18.37 7.83
C PRO A 41 5.40 17.19 7.67
N LYS A 42 4.87 15.98 7.53
CA LYS A 42 5.62 14.76 7.23
C LYS A 42 5.28 14.30 5.83
N ARG A 43 6.30 14.05 5.01
CA ARG A 43 6.14 13.73 3.59
C ARG A 43 6.90 12.48 3.21
N PHE A 44 6.30 11.71 2.33
CA PHE A 44 6.87 10.49 1.79
C PHE A 44 6.72 10.46 0.28
N ASP A 45 7.68 9.82 -0.36
CA ASP A 45 7.64 9.39 -1.74
C ASP A 45 7.53 7.87 -1.73
N THR A 46 6.30 7.37 -1.78
CA THR A 46 5.97 5.98 -1.46
C THR A 46 5.68 5.19 -2.73
N HIS A 47 6.49 4.17 -2.98
CA HIS A 47 6.30 3.20 -4.05
C HIS A 47 5.60 1.95 -3.50
N PHE A 48 4.52 1.54 -4.15
CA PHE A 48 3.75 0.34 -3.79
C PHE A 48 4.06 -0.79 -4.76
N TYR A 49 4.18 -2.00 -4.21
CA TYR A 49 4.42 -3.22 -4.96
C TYR A 49 3.44 -4.31 -4.51
N VAL A 50 3.12 -5.20 -5.44
CA VAL A 50 2.37 -6.44 -5.18
C VAL A 50 3.29 -7.62 -5.48
N ALA A 51 3.19 -8.69 -4.67
CA ALA A 51 3.89 -9.94 -4.93
C ALA A 51 3.03 -11.13 -4.45
N PRO A 52 3.07 -12.27 -5.15
CA PRO A 52 2.51 -13.52 -4.64
C PRO A 52 3.20 -13.91 -3.33
N ALA A 53 2.41 -14.23 -2.31
CA ALA A 53 2.95 -14.82 -1.09
C ALA A 53 3.32 -16.29 -1.35
N PRO A 54 4.54 -16.74 -0.98
CA PRO A 54 4.89 -18.16 -0.99
C PRO A 54 3.88 -18.98 -0.17
N PRO A 55 3.46 -20.18 -0.64
CA PRO A 55 2.39 -20.97 0.00
C PRO A 55 2.59 -21.26 1.49
N ASP A 56 3.84 -21.44 1.92
CA ASP A 56 4.20 -21.81 3.29
C ASP A 56 4.65 -20.61 4.14
N GLN A 57 4.43 -19.38 3.65
CA GLN A 57 4.83 -18.19 4.41
C GLN A 57 3.85 -17.91 5.55
N ILE A 58 4.33 -18.08 6.78
CA ILE A 58 3.59 -17.71 7.98
C ILE A 58 3.80 -16.20 8.23
N ALA A 59 2.70 -15.44 8.24
CA ALA A 59 2.73 -14.04 8.61
C ALA A 59 3.04 -13.90 10.10
N ALA A 60 4.07 -13.11 10.43
CA ALA A 60 4.46 -12.81 11.79
C ALA A 60 4.89 -11.36 11.89
N HIS A 61 4.33 -10.62 12.83
CA HIS A 61 4.76 -9.26 13.18
C HIS A 61 5.97 -9.28 14.12
N ASP A 62 6.57 -8.11 14.34
CA ASP A 62 7.76 -7.94 15.19
C ASP A 62 7.43 -7.96 16.71
N GLY A 63 6.17 -7.78 17.06
CA GLY A 63 5.67 -7.73 18.45
C GLY A 63 6.00 -6.43 19.16
N ARG A 64 6.39 -5.38 18.41
CA ARG A 64 6.76 -4.07 18.95
C ARG A 64 6.02 -2.96 18.24
N GLU A 65 6.36 -2.71 16.97
CA GLU A 65 5.68 -1.70 16.16
C GLU A 65 4.34 -2.23 15.64
N THR A 66 4.34 -3.50 15.19
CA THR A 66 3.12 -4.19 14.76
C THR A 66 2.74 -5.24 15.81
N THR A 67 1.50 -5.16 16.29
CA THR A 67 1.00 -6.06 17.36
C THR A 67 0.00 -7.10 16.87
N ASP A 68 -0.51 -6.96 15.64
CA ASP A 68 -1.45 -7.92 15.06
C ASP A 68 -1.29 -7.98 13.53
N SER A 69 -1.65 -9.10 12.92
CA SER A 69 -1.58 -9.31 11.47
C SER A 69 -2.55 -10.39 11.04
N VAL A 70 -3.27 -10.13 9.95
CA VAL A 70 -4.25 -11.08 9.40
C VAL A 70 -4.07 -11.18 7.88
N TRP A 71 -4.42 -12.35 7.33
CA TRP A 71 -4.69 -12.47 5.90
C TRP A 71 -6.16 -12.15 5.65
N ILE A 72 -6.42 -11.10 4.87
CA ILE A 72 -7.76 -10.62 4.53
C ILE A 72 -7.81 -10.23 3.05
N GLY A 73 -8.96 -10.46 2.40
CA GLY A 73 -9.19 -10.00 1.03
C GLY A 73 -9.36 -8.48 0.98
N ALA A 74 -8.94 -7.84 -0.12
CA ALA A 74 -9.00 -6.38 -0.23
C ALA A 74 -10.41 -5.80 -0.08
N GLN A 75 -11.41 -6.42 -0.69
CA GLN A 75 -12.80 -5.98 -0.52
C GLN A 75 -13.26 -6.11 0.93
N ALA A 76 -12.96 -7.23 1.60
CA ALA A 76 -13.32 -7.41 3.00
C ALA A 76 -12.64 -6.38 3.93
N ALA A 77 -11.40 -5.96 3.62
CA ALA A 77 -10.74 -4.88 4.35
C ALA A 77 -11.42 -3.52 4.13
N LEU A 78 -11.90 -3.23 2.92
CA LEU A 78 -12.69 -2.03 2.62
C LEU A 78 -14.03 -2.06 3.35
N ASP A 79 -14.73 -3.20 3.34
CA ASP A 79 -16.01 -3.38 4.02
C ASP A 79 -15.86 -3.17 5.53
N ALA A 80 -14.77 -3.68 6.13
CA ALA A 80 -14.45 -3.48 7.54
C ALA A 80 -14.15 -2.01 7.87
N GLU A 81 -13.49 -1.28 6.97
CA GLU A 81 -13.29 0.18 7.14
C GLU A 81 -14.62 0.93 7.08
N GLU A 82 -15.49 0.60 6.12
CA GLU A 82 -16.82 1.20 5.99
C GLU A 82 -17.71 0.92 7.21
N ALA A 83 -17.60 -0.27 7.79
CA ALA A 83 -18.27 -0.65 9.03
C ALA A 83 -17.65 0.00 10.30
N GLY A 84 -16.51 0.68 10.18
CA GLY A 84 -15.79 1.26 11.33
C GLY A 84 -15.05 0.24 12.19
N GLU A 85 -14.87 -0.99 11.70
CA GLU A 85 -14.18 -2.09 12.37
C GLU A 85 -12.66 -2.06 12.13
N ALA A 86 -12.23 -1.36 11.08
CA ALA A 86 -10.82 -1.14 10.75
C ALA A 86 -10.54 0.34 10.44
N ILE A 87 -9.34 0.81 10.77
CA ILE A 87 -8.86 2.13 10.37
C ILE A 87 -7.88 1.94 9.21
N ILE A 88 -8.21 2.47 8.04
CA ILE A 88 -7.36 2.39 6.85
C ILE A 88 -7.04 3.80 6.37
N ILE A 89 -5.75 4.13 6.29
CA ILE A 89 -5.31 5.43 5.79
C ILE A 89 -5.61 5.58 4.30
N PHE A 90 -5.81 6.81 3.85
CA PHE A 90 -6.31 7.12 2.51
C PHE A 90 -5.53 6.46 1.35
N PRO A 91 -4.17 6.54 1.27
CA PRO A 91 -3.43 5.86 0.20
C PRO A 91 -3.60 4.34 0.21
N THR A 92 -3.65 3.71 1.40
CA THR A 92 -3.88 2.27 1.53
C THR A 92 -5.28 1.92 1.03
N ARG A 93 -6.31 2.69 1.39
CA ARG A 93 -7.68 2.46 0.92
C ARG A 93 -7.81 2.55 -0.60
N MET A 94 -7.20 3.55 -1.23
CA MET A 94 -7.23 3.67 -2.70
C MET A 94 -6.53 2.48 -3.37
N ASN A 95 -5.39 2.07 -2.84
CA ASN A 95 -4.68 0.90 -3.34
C ASN A 95 -5.47 -0.40 -3.13
N LEU A 96 -6.22 -0.54 -2.02
CA LEU A 96 -7.13 -1.67 -1.81
C LEU A 96 -8.31 -1.65 -2.78
N LYS A 97 -8.92 -0.49 -3.07
CA LYS A 97 -9.98 -0.35 -4.10
C LYS A 97 -9.51 -0.85 -5.46
N LYS A 98 -8.32 -0.40 -5.88
CA LYS A 98 -7.70 -0.89 -7.12
C LYS A 98 -7.39 -2.38 -7.04
N PHE A 99 -6.81 -2.87 -5.94
CA PHE A 99 -6.45 -4.27 -5.81
C PHE A 99 -7.68 -5.20 -5.82
N ALA A 100 -8.80 -4.76 -5.27
CA ALA A 100 -10.07 -5.49 -5.25
C ALA A 100 -10.67 -5.72 -6.65
N THR A 101 -10.18 -5.05 -7.71
CA THR A 101 -10.60 -5.34 -9.09
C THR A 101 -10.02 -6.65 -9.64
N ALA A 102 -9.02 -7.23 -8.97
CA ALA A 102 -8.44 -8.51 -9.36
C ALA A 102 -9.18 -9.68 -8.71
N SER A 103 -9.40 -10.73 -9.48
CA SER A 103 -10.19 -11.92 -9.09
C SER A 103 -9.34 -13.05 -8.51
N SER A 104 -8.02 -13.01 -8.71
CA SER A 104 -7.07 -14.01 -8.23
C SER A 104 -5.66 -13.44 -8.17
N VAL A 105 -4.73 -14.17 -7.54
CA VAL A 105 -3.31 -13.79 -7.51
C VAL A 105 -2.72 -13.71 -8.92
N ALA A 106 -3.06 -14.66 -9.80
CA ALA A 106 -2.56 -14.66 -11.18
C ALA A 106 -3.09 -13.48 -11.99
N ASP A 107 -4.38 -13.18 -11.88
CA ASP A 107 -5.01 -12.00 -12.49
C ASP A 107 -4.37 -10.71 -11.96
N ALA A 108 -4.16 -10.59 -10.65
CA ALA A 108 -3.50 -9.41 -10.06
C ALA A 108 -2.10 -9.19 -10.65
N VAL A 109 -1.28 -10.23 -10.74
CA VAL A 109 0.08 -10.13 -11.29
C VAL A 109 0.05 -9.73 -12.77
N GLU A 110 -0.79 -10.37 -13.57
CA GLU A 110 -0.88 -10.09 -15.01
C GLU A 110 -1.45 -8.69 -15.29
N ARG A 111 -2.58 -8.34 -14.67
CA ARG A 111 -3.27 -7.07 -14.84
C ARG A 111 -2.35 -5.91 -14.46
N PHE A 112 -1.89 -5.88 -13.21
CA PHE A 112 -1.13 -4.76 -12.69
C PHE A 112 0.29 -4.71 -13.26
N GLY A 113 0.85 -5.84 -13.70
CA GLY A 113 2.13 -5.87 -14.42
C GLY A 113 2.10 -5.24 -15.81
N ARG A 114 0.92 -5.04 -16.39
CA ARG A 114 0.73 -4.39 -17.70
C ARG A 114 0.33 -2.92 -17.59
N GLU A 115 -0.10 -2.49 -16.40
CA GLU A 115 -0.53 -1.12 -16.17
C GLU A 115 0.67 -0.17 -16.05
N THR A 116 0.49 1.06 -16.56
CA THR A 116 1.44 2.13 -16.28
C THR A 116 1.09 2.78 -14.95
N VAL A 117 2.03 2.80 -14.02
CA VAL A 117 1.84 3.47 -12.73
C VAL A 117 1.86 4.98 -12.92
N ILE A 118 0.77 5.63 -12.52
CA ILE A 118 0.65 7.09 -12.47
C ILE A 118 1.04 7.56 -11.06
N THR A 119 1.92 8.55 -10.97
CA THR A 119 2.24 9.19 -9.69
C THR A 119 1.05 10.01 -9.18
N VAL A 120 0.57 9.65 -8.01
CA VAL A 120 -0.51 10.35 -7.30
C VAL A 120 0.10 11.33 -6.32
N LYS A 121 -0.02 12.62 -6.63
CA LYS A 121 0.27 13.71 -5.69
C LYS A 121 -1.04 14.44 -5.40
N PRO A 122 -1.72 14.16 -4.27
CA PRO A 122 -2.97 14.84 -3.96
C PRO A 122 -2.78 16.36 -3.87
N GLN A 123 -3.76 17.11 -4.35
CA GLN A 123 -3.77 18.57 -4.34
C GLN A 123 -4.92 19.06 -3.46
N GLN A 124 -4.67 20.05 -2.61
CA GLN A 124 -5.73 20.65 -1.80
C GLN A 124 -6.68 21.46 -2.68
N SER A 125 -7.97 21.31 -2.44
CA SER A 125 -9.04 22.09 -3.06
C SER A 125 -10.22 22.23 -2.09
N GLU A 126 -11.31 22.80 -2.58
CA GLU A 126 -12.62 22.79 -1.93
C GLU A 126 -13.65 22.14 -2.87
N THR A 127 -14.67 21.48 -2.31
CA THR A 127 -15.84 21.00 -3.06
C THR A 127 -16.73 22.18 -3.51
N PRO A 128 -17.72 21.98 -4.42
CA PRO A 128 -18.68 23.04 -4.76
C PRO A 128 -19.43 23.63 -3.55
N GLU A 129 -19.58 22.86 -2.49
CA GLU A 129 -20.20 23.24 -1.21
C GLU A 129 -19.23 23.98 -0.26
N GLY A 130 -17.97 24.14 -0.66
CA GLY A 130 -16.93 24.82 0.13
C GLY A 130 -16.23 23.94 1.17
N GLU A 131 -16.36 22.61 1.07
CA GLU A 131 -15.71 21.69 2.01
C GLU A 131 -14.25 21.41 1.59
N PRO A 132 -13.26 21.53 2.50
CA PRO A 132 -11.87 21.24 2.18
C PRO A 132 -11.67 19.77 1.76
N CYS A 133 -10.99 19.56 0.63
CA CYS A 133 -10.76 18.24 0.06
C CYS A 133 -9.38 18.09 -0.58
N LEU A 134 -9.03 16.85 -0.89
CA LEU A 134 -7.92 16.46 -1.74
C LEU A 134 -8.46 16.03 -3.11
N ILE A 135 -7.86 16.54 -4.17
CA ILE A 135 -8.06 16.07 -5.53
C ILE A 135 -6.89 15.17 -5.91
N ILE A 136 -7.20 14.00 -6.44
CA ILE A 136 -6.24 13.06 -7.01
C ILE A 136 -6.52 12.83 -8.50
N PRO A 137 -5.52 12.43 -9.31
CA PRO A 137 -5.75 12.05 -10.69
C PRO A 137 -6.77 10.91 -10.80
N ASP A 138 -7.47 10.85 -11.93
CA ASP A 138 -8.31 9.70 -12.27
C ASP A 138 -7.40 8.51 -12.61
N VAL A 139 -7.29 7.58 -11.66
CA VAL A 139 -6.50 6.36 -11.79
C VAL A 139 -7.46 5.19 -11.88
N GLU A 140 -7.28 4.35 -12.89
CA GLU A 140 -8.09 3.15 -13.09
C GLU A 140 -8.09 2.27 -11.83
N GLY A 141 -9.29 1.83 -11.43
CA GLY A 141 -9.52 1.04 -10.22
C GLY A 141 -9.68 1.84 -8.92
N TYR A 142 -9.28 3.11 -8.84
CA TYR A 142 -9.57 3.92 -7.64
C TYR A 142 -11.04 4.32 -7.56
N GLY A 143 -11.66 4.63 -8.70
CA GLY A 143 -13.07 5.02 -8.77
C GLY A 143 -13.40 6.29 -7.98
N GLN A 144 -12.39 7.10 -7.67
CA GLN A 144 -12.50 8.28 -6.82
C GLN A 144 -11.40 9.28 -7.17
N THR A 145 -11.78 10.54 -7.34
CA THR A 145 -10.85 11.65 -7.62
C THR A 145 -10.88 12.75 -6.57
N VAL A 146 -11.82 12.68 -5.61
CA VAL A 146 -12.00 13.66 -4.55
C VAL A 146 -12.07 12.94 -3.20
N GLU A 147 -11.34 13.40 -2.21
CA GLU A 147 -11.38 12.91 -0.82
C GLU A 147 -11.54 14.08 0.14
N LEU A 148 -12.58 14.07 0.98
CA LEU A 148 -12.75 15.13 1.98
C LEU A 148 -11.62 15.08 3.01
N LEU A 149 -11.07 16.24 3.40
CA LEU A 149 -10.02 16.28 4.42
C LEU A 149 -10.49 15.75 5.78
N SER A 150 -11.80 15.80 6.06
CA SER A 150 -12.40 15.21 7.26
C SER A 150 -12.28 13.67 7.33
N ARG A 151 -12.02 13.01 6.20
CA ARG A 151 -11.84 11.55 6.10
C ARG A 151 -10.37 11.13 5.95
N VAL A 152 -9.45 12.09 5.86
CA VAL A 152 -8.01 11.83 5.82
C VAL A 152 -7.49 11.74 7.25
N ASN A 153 -7.34 10.52 7.74
CA ASN A 153 -6.64 10.27 9.00
C ASN A 153 -5.14 10.57 8.82
N VAL A 154 -4.61 11.51 9.62
CA VAL A 154 -3.19 11.92 9.62
C VAL A 154 -2.46 11.31 10.82
#